data_AF-A0A1Q5A739-F1
#
_entry.id   AF-A0A1Q5A739-F1
#
_cell.length_a   1.000
_cell.length_b   1.000
_cell.length_c   1.000
_cell.angle_alpha   90.00
_cell.angle_beta   90.00
_cell.angle_gamma   90.00
#
_symmetry.space_group_name_H-M   'P 1'
#
loop_
_entity.id
_entity.type
_entity.pdbx_description
1 polymer ?
#
loop_
_entity_poly.entity_id
_entity_poly.type
_entity_poly.pdbx_seq_one_letter_code
_entity_poly.pdbx_strand_id
1 'polypeptide(L)'
;MQRDANYNDDAWRAKFDFATSIAPSKRYLAINQTTTEDLADASQSQVAWAIANYFLYRRQPSMMTLCGLGQYHVFVDRPELHTNIGTPSTAPVQDTTGAWKRSYTGGRVLVNPSSSQAVTMVLPAGTWTDLHGVTYSGHILVPPNSGTVLSR
;
A
#
# COMPACT_ATOMS: atom_id res chain seq x y z
N MET A 1 0.06 -9.48 -19.12
CA MET A 1 -1.27 -9.97 -18.72
C MET A 1 -1.89 -8.91 -17.85
N GLN A 2 -2.97 -8.30 -18.33
CA GLN A 2 -3.78 -7.33 -17.58
C GLN A 2 -4.51 -8.08 -16.46
N ARG A 3 -4.65 -7.46 -15.29
CA ARG A 3 -5.34 -8.06 -14.13
C ARG A 3 -6.57 -7.22 -13.82
N ASP A 4 -7.70 -7.88 -13.59
CA ASP A 4 -8.98 -7.23 -13.28
C ASP A 4 -9.12 -6.87 -11.79
N ALA A 5 -8.11 -7.20 -10.98
CA ALA A 5 -8.06 -6.93 -9.56
C ALA A 5 -6.62 -6.79 -9.05
N ASN A 6 -6.49 -6.31 -7.82
CA ASN A 6 -5.25 -6.36 -7.06
C ASN A 6 -4.73 -7.80 -6.99
N TYR A 7 -3.43 -7.95 -7.17
CA TYR A 7 -2.75 -9.24 -7.06
C TYR A 7 -2.68 -9.66 -5.58
N ASN A 8 -2.96 -10.91 -5.27
CA ASN A 8 -3.12 -11.43 -3.90
C ASN A 8 -2.35 -12.74 -3.71
N ASP A 9 -2.39 -13.30 -2.50
CA ASP A 9 -1.83 -14.60 -2.11
C ASP A 9 -0.39 -14.81 -2.66
N ASP A 10 -0.15 -15.91 -3.38
CA ASP A 10 1.18 -16.26 -3.91
C ASP A 10 1.68 -15.24 -4.95
N ALA A 11 0.77 -14.67 -5.76
CA ALA A 11 1.14 -13.65 -6.74
C ALA A 11 1.61 -12.36 -6.05
N TRP A 12 1.00 -12.01 -4.92
CA TRP A 12 1.48 -10.94 -4.05
C TRP A 12 2.80 -11.27 -3.40
N ARG A 13 2.93 -12.48 -2.87
CA ARG A 13 4.15 -12.93 -2.22
C ARG A 13 5.35 -12.85 -3.16
N ALA A 14 5.22 -13.37 -4.38
CA ALA A 14 6.28 -13.33 -5.38
C ALA A 14 6.71 -11.89 -5.72
N LYS A 15 5.76 -10.97 -5.88
CA LYS A 15 6.06 -9.55 -6.14
C LYS A 15 6.71 -8.88 -4.92
N PHE A 16 6.24 -9.18 -3.71
CA PHE A 16 6.81 -8.66 -2.47
C PHE A 16 8.27 -9.12 -2.29
N ASP A 17 8.55 -10.41 -2.50
CA ASP A 17 9.90 -10.97 -2.39
C ASP A 17 10.84 -10.37 -3.45
N PHE A 18 10.36 -10.22 -4.70
CA PHE A 18 11.12 -9.53 -5.74
C PHE A 18 11.43 -8.07 -5.35
N ALA A 19 10.41 -7.29 -4.96
CA ALA A 19 10.59 -5.88 -4.60
C ALA A 19 11.54 -5.71 -3.41
N THR A 20 11.43 -6.57 -2.39
CA THR A 20 12.30 -6.52 -1.20
C THR A 20 13.72 -7.00 -1.47
N SER A 21 13.96 -7.81 -2.51
CA SER A 21 15.31 -8.19 -2.92
C SER A 21 16.10 -7.03 -3.55
N ILE A 22 15.42 -6.11 -4.25
CA ILE A 22 16.05 -5.00 -4.98
C ILE A 22 16.02 -3.68 -4.20
N ALA A 23 14.97 -3.42 -3.43
CA ALA A 23 14.75 -2.15 -2.73
C ALA A 23 15.90 -1.69 -1.81
N PRO A 24 16.69 -2.59 -1.16
CA PRO A 24 17.84 -2.16 -0.35
C PRO A 24 18.96 -1.49 -1.15
N SER A 25 19.15 -1.87 -2.42
CA SER A 25 20.34 -1.50 -3.21
C SER A 25 20.03 -0.70 -4.48
N LYS A 26 18.75 -0.61 -4.88
CA LYS A 26 18.32 0.07 -6.09
C LYS A 26 17.31 1.17 -5.78
N ARG A 27 17.48 2.32 -6.43
CA ARG A 27 16.42 3.31 -6.59
C ARG A 27 15.53 2.86 -7.73
N TYR A 28 14.22 3.02 -7.58
CA TYR A 28 13.27 2.60 -8.60
C TYR A 28 12.09 3.57 -8.70
N LEU A 29 11.41 3.51 -9.84
CA LEU A 29 10.08 4.07 -10.03
C LEU A 29 9.08 2.92 -10.02
N ALA A 30 8.18 2.88 -9.03
CA ALA A 30 7.09 1.93 -8.98
C ALA A 30 5.92 2.45 -9.81
N ILE A 31 5.75 1.90 -11.00
CA ILE A 31 4.60 2.18 -11.87
C ILE A 31 3.48 1.21 -11.49
N ASN A 32 2.35 1.74 -11.03
CA ASN A 32 1.20 0.95 -10.62
C ASN A 32 0.00 1.30 -11.50
N GLN A 33 -0.42 0.34 -12.31
CA GLN A 33 -1.59 0.49 -13.16
C GLN A 33 -2.85 0.04 -12.43
N THR A 34 -3.93 0.79 -12.57
CA THR A 34 -5.26 0.45 -12.02
C THR A 34 -6.04 -0.43 -13.00
N THR A 35 -7.24 -0.86 -12.61
CA THR A 35 -8.14 -1.69 -13.44
C THR A 35 -9.07 -0.85 -14.31
N THR A 36 -9.01 0.48 -14.19
CA THR A 36 -9.89 1.43 -14.88
C THR A 36 -9.16 2.11 -16.04
N GLU A 37 -9.88 2.52 -17.08
CA GLU A 37 -9.30 3.27 -18.20
C GLU A 37 -8.70 4.60 -17.76
N ASP A 38 -9.46 5.37 -16.96
CA ASP A 38 -9.00 6.60 -16.32
C ASP A 38 -8.67 6.34 -14.84
N LEU A 39 -7.54 6.86 -14.35
CA LEU A 39 -7.18 6.83 -12.94
C LEU A 39 -8.19 7.57 -12.06
N ALA A 40 -8.90 8.57 -12.59
CA ALA A 40 -9.95 9.29 -11.86
C ALA A 40 -11.06 8.34 -11.39
N ASP A 41 -11.34 7.30 -12.18
CA ASP A 41 -12.38 6.30 -11.89
C ASP A 41 -11.89 5.17 -10.97
N ALA A 42 -10.58 5.11 -10.67
CA ALA A 42 -10.02 4.08 -9.80
C ALA A 42 -10.58 4.21 -8.38
N SER A 43 -10.97 3.08 -7.79
CA SER A 43 -11.52 3.09 -6.44
C SER A 43 -10.47 3.56 -5.41
N GLN A 44 -10.96 4.20 -4.35
CA GLN A 44 -10.15 4.56 -3.18
C GLN A 44 -9.38 3.37 -2.61
N SER A 45 -9.97 2.17 -2.61
CA SER A 45 -9.34 0.94 -2.13
C SER A 45 -8.20 0.47 -3.03
N GLN A 46 -8.30 0.65 -4.35
CA GLN A 46 -7.24 0.29 -5.29
C GLN A 46 -6.05 1.25 -5.20
N VAL A 47 -6.32 2.55 -5.06
CA VAL A 47 -5.29 3.57 -4.82
C VAL A 47 -4.57 3.29 -3.49
N ALA A 48 -5.32 3.06 -2.41
CA ALA A 48 -4.77 2.76 -1.09
C ALA A 48 -3.93 1.47 -1.10
N TRP A 49 -4.37 0.43 -1.81
CA TRP A 49 -3.61 -0.80 -2.00
C TRP A 49 -2.23 -0.57 -2.63
N ALA A 50 -2.18 0.21 -3.72
CA ALA A 50 -0.93 0.51 -4.42
C ALA A 50 0.04 1.32 -3.55
N ILE A 51 -0.48 2.35 -2.87
CA ILE A 51 0.30 3.22 -1.98
C ILE A 51 0.81 2.45 -0.77
N ALA A 52 -0.04 1.64 -0.13
CA ALA A 52 0.33 0.81 1.02
C ALA A 52 1.45 -0.17 0.64
N ASN A 53 1.33 -0.87 -0.49
CA ASN A 53 2.39 -1.76 -0.95
C ASN A 53 3.71 -1.02 -1.23
N TYR A 54 3.65 0.13 -1.91
CA TYR A 54 4.83 0.95 -2.15
C TYR A 54 5.56 1.31 -0.86
N PHE A 55 4.86 1.83 0.14
CA PHE A 55 5.50 2.11 1.43
C PHE A 55 5.97 0.81 2.10
N LEU A 56 5.19 -0.27 2.06
CA LEU A 56 5.55 -1.53 2.72
C LEU A 56 6.97 -1.98 2.34
N TYR A 57 7.35 -1.99 1.06
CA TYR A 57 8.70 -2.46 0.63
C TYR A 57 9.73 -1.35 0.34
N ARG A 58 9.38 -0.06 0.36
CA ARG A 58 10.32 1.05 0.07
C ARG A 58 11.49 1.12 1.05
N ARG A 59 12.74 1.18 0.56
CA ARG A 59 13.94 1.35 1.43
C ARG A 59 14.83 2.51 1.01
N GLN A 60 15.11 2.66 -0.27
CA GLN A 60 15.88 3.78 -0.83
C GLN A 60 14.96 4.92 -1.30
N PRO A 61 15.48 6.14 -1.52
CA PRO A 61 14.77 7.17 -2.26
C PRO A 61 14.27 6.62 -3.58
N SER A 62 12.95 6.50 -3.68
CA SER A 62 12.22 5.91 -4.79
C SER A 62 10.97 6.75 -5.02
N MET A 63 10.34 6.57 -6.17
CA MET A 63 9.10 7.24 -6.52
C MET A 63 8.05 6.18 -6.85
N MET A 64 6.78 6.55 -6.74
CA MET A 64 5.69 5.78 -7.33
C MET A 64 4.85 6.67 -8.21
N THR A 65 4.21 6.06 -9.19
CA THR A 65 3.19 6.68 -10.03
C THR A 65 2.01 5.72 -10.16
N LEU A 66 0.84 6.31 -10.42
CA LEU A 66 -0.40 5.62 -10.69
C LEU A 66 -0.87 6.00 -12.10
N CYS A 67 -1.44 5.04 -12.82
CA CYS A 67 -2.06 5.31 -14.12
C CYS A 67 -3.26 4.38 -14.35
N GLY A 68 -4.24 4.88 -15.11
CA GLY A 68 -5.27 4.04 -15.72
C GLY A 68 -4.73 3.22 -16.89
N LEU A 69 -5.55 2.31 -17.43
CA LEU A 69 -5.23 1.46 -18.56
C LEU A 69 -4.95 2.28 -19.84
N GLY A 70 -5.79 3.25 -20.13
CA GLY A 70 -5.69 4.14 -21.29
C GLY A 70 -4.78 5.35 -21.09
N GLN A 71 -4.31 5.59 -19.87
CA GLN A 71 -3.47 6.75 -19.51
C GLN A 71 -1.99 6.48 -19.71
N TYR A 72 -1.63 6.00 -20.89
CA TYR A 72 -0.25 5.94 -21.33
C TYR A 72 0.27 7.38 -21.58
N HIS A 73 1.50 7.68 -21.15
CA HIS A 73 2.18 9.00 -21.28
C HIS A 73 1.66 10.15 -20.41
N VAL A 74 0.73 9.90 -19.48
CA VAL A 74 0.23 10.93 -18.56
C VAL A 74 0.78 10.67 -17.16
N PHE A 75 1.21 11.73 -16.47
CA PHE A 75 1.46 11.70 -15.03
C PHE A 75 0.28 12.36 -14.33
N VAL A 76 -0.58 11.57 -13.69
CA VAL A 76 -1.69 12.07 -12.91
C VAL A 76 -1.26 12.18 -11.46
N ASP A 77 -1.13 13.41 -10.98
CA ASP A 77 -0.84 13.67 -9.58
C ASP A 77 -2.10 13.51 -8.73
N ARG A 78 -1.95 12.95 -7.53
CA ARG A 78 -3.05 12.64 -6.62
C ARG A 78 -2.67 13.06 -5.19
N PRO A 79 -3.57 13.71 -4.43
CA PRO A 79 -3.28 14.12 -3.05
C PRO A 79 -2.74 12.99 -2.17
N GLU A 80 -3.23 11.77 -2.35
CA GLU A 80 -2.82 10.58 -1.59
C GLU A 80 -1.32 10.22 -1.80
N LEU A 81 -0.72 10.62 -2.92
CA LEU A 81 0.72 10.41 -3.20
C LEU A 81 1.62 11.35 -2.38
N HIS A 82 1.06 12.44 -1.85
CA HIS A 82 1.78 13.42 -1.04
C HIS A 82 1.74 13.10 0.46
N THR A 83 1.06 12.02 0.87
CA THR A 83 1.01 11.61 2.27
C THR A 83 2.41 11.35 2.82
N ASN A 84 2.79 12.16 3.83
CA ASN A 84 4.07 12.04 4.50
C ASN A 84 3.90 11.37 5.87
N ILE A 85 4.22 10.08 5.92
CA ILE A 85 4.28 9.30 7.17
C ILE A 85 5.68 9.26 7.79
N GLY A 86 6.65 10.03 7.25
CA GLY A 86 8.03 10.10 7.74
C GLY A 86 8.94 8.98 7.21
N THR A 87 9.93 8.58 8.00
CA THR A 87 10.92 7.56 7.61
C THR A 87 10.54 6.20 8.19
N PRO A 88 10.89 5.08 7.51
CA PRO A 88 10.62 3.76 8.06
C PRO A 88 11.37 3.55 9.38
N SER A 89 10.66 3.16 10.42
CA SER A 89 11.23 2.86 11.75
C SER A 89 11.40 1.36 12.00
N THR A 90 10.77 0.52 11.20
CA THR A 90 10.94 -0.94 11.25
C THR A 90 11.12 -1.54 9.85
N ALA A 91 11.63 -2.78 9.83
CA ALA A 91 11.46 -3.64 8.67
C ALA A 91 9.97 -3.97 8.44
N PRO A 92 9.56 -4.34 7.22
CA PRO A 92 8.24 -4.92 6.99
C PRO A 92 8.16 -6.28 7.68
N VAL A 93 7.06 -6.54 8.39
CA VAL A 93 6.86 -7.79 9.14
C VAL A 93 5.46 -8.32 8.88
N GLN A 94 5.34 -9.64 8.74
CA GLN A 94 4.07 -10.33 8.80
C GLN A 94 3.70 -10.57 10.26
N ASP A 95 2.45 -10.41 10.63
CA ASP A 95 1.98 -10.81 11.95
C ASP A 95 1.20 -12.12 11.94
N THR A 96 0.73 -12.53 13.12
CA THR A 96 0.05 -13.81 13.33
C THR A 96 -1.27 -13.95 12.58
N THR A 97 -1.83 -12.84 12.09
CA THR A 97 -3.06 -12.86 11.25
C THR A 97 -2.74 -13.09 9.77
N GLY A 98 -1.46 -13.12 9.39
CA GLY A 98 -1.03 -13.17 7.99
C GLY A 98 -0.93 -11.80 7.32
N ALA A 99 -1.43 -10.74 7.96
CA ALA A 99 -1.29 -9.37 7.50
C ALA A 99 0.15 -8.88 7.62
N TRP A 100 0.52 -7.95 6.74
CA TRP A 100 1.82 -7.30 6.74
C TRP A 100 1.73 -5.89 7.26
N LYS A 101 2.75 -5.48 8.01
CA LYS A 101 2.84 -4.12 8.54
C LYS A 101 4.25 -3.58 8.50
N ARG A 102 4.32 -2.25 8.48
CA ARG A 102 5.58 -1.53 8.67
C ARG A 102 5.33 -0.22 9.39
N SER A 103 6.16 0.06 10.38
CA SER A 103 6.09 1.31 11.13
C SER A 103 6.95 2.38 10.48
N TYR A 104 6.46 3.61 10.58
CA TYR A 104 7.16 4.82 10.20
C TYR A 104 7.19 5.79 11.40
N THR A 105 8.03 6.83 11.34
CA THR A 105 8.13 7.82 12.41
C THR A 105 6.84 8.61 12.64
N GLY A 106 6.06 8.86 11.59
CA GLY A 106 4.77 9.58 11.64
C GLY A 106 3.56 8.74 11.23
N GLY A 107 3.73 7.42 11.04
CA GLY A 107 2.65 6.61 10.49
C GLY A 107 2.89 5.11 10.51
N ARG A 108 1.99 4.39 9.85
CA ARG A 108 2.03 2.93 9.73
C ARG A 108 1.39 2.49 8.42
N VAL A 109 1.91 1.42 7.87
CA VAL A 109 1.37 0.75 6.69
C VAL A 109 0.83 -0.60 7.11
N LEU A 110 -0.35 -0.96 6.60
CA LEU A 110 -0.98 -2.26 6.79
C LEU A 110 -1.39 -2.81 5.41
N VAL A 111 -1.11 -4.09 5.15
CA VAL A 111 -1.47 -4.78 3.91
C VAL A 111 -2.00 -6.17 4.25
N ASN A 112 -3.20 -6.49 3.78
CA ASN A 112 -3.77 -7.83 3.82
C ASN A 112 -3.78 -8.41 2.40
N PRO A 113 -2.83 -9.30 2.07
CA PRO A 113 -2.77 -9.89 0.74
C PRO A 113 -3.70 -11.09 0.55
N SER A 114 -4.45 -11.52 1.57
CA SER A 114 -5.36 -12.65 1.44
C SER A 114 -6.46 -12.34 0.42
N SER A 115 -6.73 -13.26 -0.50
CA SER A 115 -7.86 -13.14 -1.43
C SER A 115 -9.23 -13.27 -0.78
N SER A 116 -9.33 -13.84 0.44
CA SER A 116 -10.60 -14.26 1.03
C SER A 116 -10.81 -13.89 2.49
N GLN A 117 -9.75 -13.69 3.27
CA GLN A 117 -9.86 -13.46 4.71
C GLN A 117 -9.69 -11.99 5.06
N ALA A 118 -10.63 -11.44 5.81
CA ALA A 118 -10.46 -10.16 6.48
C ALA A 118 -9.69 -10.37 7.80
N VAL A 119 -8.91 -9.38 8.21
CA VAL A 119 -8.09 -9.46 9.43
C VAL A 119 -8.25 -8.20 10.27
N THR A 120 -8.34 -8.37 11.59
CA THR A 120 -8.37 -7.25 12.52
C THR A 120 -6.97 -7.04 13.07
N MET A 121 -6.40 -5.86 12.86
CA MET A 121 -5.07 -5.50 13.32
C MET A 121 -5.15 -4.56 14.52
N VAL A 122 -4.37 -4.84 15.56
CA VAL A 122 -4.25 -3.96 16.73
C VAL A 122 -3.39 -2.75 16.36
N LEU A 123 -3.93 -1.56 16.65
CA LEU A 123 -3.23 -0.29 16.49
C LEU A 123 -2.59 0.12 17.81
N PRO A 124 -1.38 0.72 17.79
CA PRO A 124 -0.84 1.37 18.98
C PRO A 124 -1.78 2.47 19.47
N ALA A 125 -1.72 2.78 20.76
CA ALA A 125 -2.53 3.85 21.37
C ALA A 125 -2.44 5.17 20.58
N GLY A 126 -3.56 5.90 20.55
CA GLY A 126 -3.75 7.14 19.78
C GLY A 126 -4.83 7.00 18.71
N THR A 127 -5.05 8.10 18.00
CA THR A 127 -5.91 8.17 16.82
C THR A 127 -5.06 8.07 15.57
N TRP A 128 -5.56 7.34 14.58
CA TRP A 128 -4.90 7.12 13.30
C TRP A 128 -5.86 7.51 12.19
N THR A 129 -5.38 8.26 11.21
CA THR A 129 -6.18 8.71 10.06
C THR A 129 -5.67 8.03 8.80
N ASP A 130 -6.55 7.45 7.99
CA ASP A 130 -6.17 6.89 6.70
C ASP A 130 -6.08 7.94 5.59
N LEU A 131 -5.70 7.51 4.39
CA LEU A 131 -5.56 8.35 3.19
C LEU A 131 -6.86 9.08 2.80
N HIS A 132 -8.01 8.63 3.30
CA HIS A 132 -9.34 9.14 2.97
C HIS A 132 -9.95 9.94 4.12
N GLY A 133 -9.19 10.21 5.18
CA GLY A 133 -9.63 10.98 6.33
C GLY A 133 -10.44 10.19 7.36
N VAL A 134 -10.56 8.87 7.21
CA VAL A 134 -11.26 8.02 8.20
C VAL A 134 -10.35 7.78 9.38
N THR A 135 -10.90 7.92 10.58
CA THR A 135 -10.14 7.78 11.84
C THR A 135 -10.39 6.43 12.51
N TYR A 136 -9.34 5.89 13.12
CA TYR A 136 -9.34 4.60 13.81
C TYR A 136 -8.62 4.71 15.16
N SER A 137 -9.02 3.87 16.11
CA SER A 137 -8.35 3.75 17.41
C SER A 137 -8.44 2.32 17.93
N GLY A 138 -7.37 1.84 18.57
CA GLY A 138 -7.27 0.51 19.17
C GLY A 138 -7.15 -0.64 18.16
N HIS A 139 -8.00 -0.68 17.13
CA HIS A 139 -7.98 -1.70 16.09
C HIS A 139 -8.50 -1.16 14.75
N ILE A 140 -8.21 -1.92 13.68
CA ILE A 140 -8.72 -1.67 12.35
C ILE A 140 -9.03 -3.01 11.66
N LEU A 141 -10.19 -3.08 11.01
CA LEU A 141 -10.52 -4.19 10.11
C LEU A 141 -9.86 -3.91 8.75
N VAL A 142 -9.02 -4.83 8.29
CA VAL A 142 -8.38 -4.78 6.98
C VAL A 142 -9.03 -5.87 6.10
N PRO A 143 -9.91 -5.50 5.15
CA PRO A 143 -10.58 -6.44 4.26
C PRO A 143 -9.60 -7.33 3.47
N PRO A 144 -10.09 -8.42 2.83
CA PRO A 144 -9.28 -9.18 1.89
C PRO A 144 -8.75 -8.27 0.76
N ASN A 145 -7.56 -8.60 0.25
CA ASN A 145 -6.94 -7.95 -0.91
C ASN A 145 -6.89 -6.41 -0.82
N SER A 146 -6.58 -5.91 0.38
CA SER A 146 -6.64 -4.49 0.70
C SER A 146 -5.43 -4.02 1.50
N GLY A 147 -5.21 -2.70 1.50
CA GLY A 147 -4.10 -2.08 2.20
C GLY A 147 -4.44 -0.65 2.54
N THR A 148 -3.83 -0.15 3.60
CA THR A 148 -4.03 1.21 4.08
C THR A 148 -2.73 1.79 4.62
N VAL A 149 -2.65 3.11 4.55
CA VAL A 149 -1.60 3.92 5.16
C VAL A 149 -2.27 4.82 6.18
N LEU A 150 -1.71 4.80 7.39
CA LEU A 150 -2.21 5.53 8.54
C LEU A 150 -1.19 6.59 8.96
N SER A 151 -1.64 7.82 9.15
CA SER A 151 -0.90 8.89 9.82
C SER A 151 -1.44 9.12 11.23
N ARG A 152 -0.60 9.66 12.10
CA ARG A 152 -1.01 10.17 13.42
C ARG A 152 -1.29 11.67 13.38
#